data_AF-A0A1Q7YQZ7-F1
#
_entry.id   AF-A0A1Q7YQZ7-F1
#
_cell.length_a   1.000
_cell.length_b   1.000
_cell.length_c   1.000
_cell.angle_alpha   90.00
_cell.angle_beta   90.00
_cell.angle_gamma   90.00
#
_symmetry.space_group_name_H-M   'P 1'
#
loop_
_entity.id
_entity.type
_entity.pdbx_description
1 polymer ?
#
loop_
_entity_poly.entity_id
_entity_poly.type
_entity_poly.pdbx_seq_one_letter_code
_entity_poly.pdbx_strand_id
1 'polypeptide(L)'
;MERWRVAVNRIRGLFARRNKEKELDAELRAHLEMLAEENIRRGMSPEEARHAARREFGGVEQTKEIYRERRGLPFLDALLQDLRFALRLLANSPGFALVVVFTLAVGIGATSAVFSVVDRLLFRSLPYPQDDRLVSFGDKAPFEAMEFVLGPDYVDWQGAQTPFESVTSFVPGGADCDLTE
;
A
#
# COMPACT_ATOMS: atom_id res chain seq x y z
N MET A 1 -9.75 23.27 -0.80
CA MET A 1 -8.61 23.53 0.11
C MET A 1 -8.92 23.29 1.60
N GLU A 2 -10.16 23.45 2.05
CA GLU A 2 -10.55 23.32 3.48
C GLU A 2 -10.41 21.89 4.03
N ARG A 3 -10.81 20.87 3.25
CA ARG A 3 -10.68 19.44 3.62
C ARG A 3 -9.23 19.00 3.85
N TRP A 4 -8.27 19.60 3.12
CA TRP A 4 -6.84 19.30 3.27
C TRP A 4 -6.29 19.83 4.59
N ARG A 5 -6.65 21.05 4.98
CA ARG A 5 -6.25 21.62 6.29
C ARG A 5 -6.83 20.82 7.45
N VAL A 6 -8.07 20.37 7.35
CA VAL A 6 -8.70 19.51 8.37
C VAL A 6 -8.02 18.15 8.44
N ALA A 7 -7.72 17.52 7.30
CA ALA A 7 -7.00 16.24 7.26
C ALA A 7 -5.59 16.36 7.88
N VAL A 8 -4.82 17.39 7.50
CA VAL A 8 -3.48 17.66 8.06
C VAL A 8 -3.54 17.94 9.57
N ASN A 9 -4.53 18.71 10.04
CA ASN A 9 -4.69 18.98 11.47
C ASN A 9 -5.11 17.74 12.27
N ARG A 10 -5.88 16.82 11.67
CA ARG A 10 -6.23 15.52 12.26
C ARG A 10 -5.02 14.59 12.32
N ILE A 11 -4.21 14.53 11.26
CA ILE A 11 -2.96 13.75 11.22
C ILE A 11 -1.94 14.30 12.23
N ARG A 12 -1.78 15.63 12.30
CA ARG A 12 -0.90 16.27 13.29
C ARG A 12 -1.40 16.05 14.73
N GLY A 13 -2.72 15.86 14.90
CA GLY A 13 -3.35 15.45 16.15
C GLY A 13 -2.88 14.09 16.66
N LEU A 14 -2.57 13.13 15.76
CA LEU A 14 -2.04 11.80 16.12
C LEU A 14 -0.66 11.92 16.80
N PHE A 15 0.21 12.80 16.28
CA PHE A 15 1.57 12.99 16.81
C PHE A 15 1.63 13.93 18.02
N ALA A 16 0.66 14.85 18.19
CA ALA A 16 0.63 15.83 19.28
C ALA A 16 -0.21 15.39 20.50
N ARG A 17 -0.63 14.11 20.55
CA ARG A 17 -1.52 13.54 21.59
C ARG A 17 -1.09 13.89 23.01
N ARG A 18 0.19 13.73 23.33
CA ARG A 18 0.71 13.90 24.70
C ARG A 18 0.62 15.34 25.21
N ASN A 19 0.74 16.34 24.33
CA ASN A 19 0.63 17.75 24.74
C ASN A 19 -0.84 18.17 24.90
N LYS A 20 -1.69 17.71 23.99
CA LYS A 20 -3.13 18.00 23.98
C LYS A 20 -3.90 17.34 25.12
N GLU A 21 -3.43 16.18 25.58
CA GLU A 21 -3.97 15.50 26.76
C GLU A 21 -3.61 16.22 28.06
N LYS A 22 -2.38 16.73 28.15
CA LYS A 22 -1.95 17.57 29.29
C LYS A 22 -2.73 18.87 29.41
N GLU A 23 -3.05 19.49 28.28
CA GLU A 23 -3.85 20.72 28.21
C GLU A 23 -5.28 20.47 28.72
N LEU A 24 -5.92 19.40 28.24
CA LEU A 24 -7.26 19.00 28.70
C LEU A 24 -7.27 18.65 30.19
N ASP A 25 -6.25 17.93 30.68
CA ASP A 25 -6.10 17.62 32.10
C ASP A 25 -5.95 18.88 32.96
N ALA A 26 -5.24 19.90 32.46
CA ALA A 26 -5.09 21.17 33.15
C ALA A 26 -6.42 21.95 33.21
N GLU A 27 -7.14 22.00 32.09
CA GLU A 27 -8.46 22.65 32.00
C GLU A 27 -9.48 22.00 32.94
N LEU A 28 -9.58 20.66 32.92
CA LEU A 28 -10.48 19.91 33.81
C LEU A 28 -10.14 20.10 35.29
N ARG A 29 -8.85 20.15 35.63
CA ARG A 29 -8.42 20.41 37.01
C ARG A 29 -8.82 21.81 37.47
N ALA A 30 -8.57 22.83 36.64
CA ALA A 30 -8.95 24.21 36.95
C ALA A 30 -10.47 24.35 37.15
N HIS A 31 -11.27 23.63 36.35
CA HIS A 31 -12.73 23.65 36.49
C HIS A 31 -13.21 23.00 37.81
N LEU A 32 -12.62 21.85 38.18
CA LEU A 32 -12.93 21.20 39.46
C LEU A 32 -12.52 22.05 40.67
N GLU A 33 -11.39 22.77 40.57
CA GLU A 33 -10.95 23.70 41.61
C GLU A 33 -11.92 24.88 41.77
N MET A 34 -12.39 25.47 40.66
CA MET A 34 -13.40 26.53 40.70
C MET A 34 -14.71 26.07 41.37
N LEU A 35 -15.20 24.88 41.01
CA LEU A 35 -16.41 24.29 41.63
C LEU A 35 -16.20 24.03 43.13
N ALA A 36 -15.01 23.58 43.52
CA ALA A 36 -14.68 23.38 44.93
C ALA A 36 -14.66 24.72 45.69
N GLU A 37 -14.03 25.76 45.14
CA GLU A 37 -14.01 27.10 45.75
C GLU A 37 -15.41 27.72 45.86
N GLU A 38 -16.28 27.51 44.88
CA GLU A 38 -17.66 27.97 44.97
C GLU A 38 -18.43 27.25 46.08
N ASN A 39 -18.24 25.93 46.22
CA ASN A 39 -18.86 25.16 47.30
C ASN A 39 -18.32 25.57 48.68
N ILE A 40 -17.03 25.93 48.79
CA ILE A 40 -16.46 26.52 50.01
C ILE A 40 -17.11 27.87 50.31
N ARG A 41 -17.28 28.74 49.30
CA ARG A 41 -17.98 30.04 49.46
C ARG A 41 -19.44 29.88 49.89
N ARG A 42 -20.08 28.77 49.50
CA ARG A 42 -21.42 28.39 49.95
C ARG A 42 -21.46 27.77 51.36
N GLY A 43 -20.31 27.69 52.04
CA GLY A 43 -20.19 27.29 53.44
C GLY A 43 -19.80 25.83 53.67
N MET A 44 -19.42 25.08 52.63
CA MET A 44 -18.95 23.69 52.80
C MET A 44 -17.51 23.63 53.31
N SER A 45 -17.18 22.55 54.02
CA SER A 45 -15.78 22.27 54.38
C SER A 45 -14.94 21.93 53.12
N PRO A 46 -13.62 22.15 53.13
CA PRO A 46 -12.77 21.96 51.95
C PRO A 46 -12.81 20.55 51.36
N GLU A 47 -12.89 19.51 52.20
CA GLU A 47 -12.96 18.12 51.73
C GLU A 47 -14.35 17.80 51.14
N GLU A 48 -15.43 18.24 51.80
CA GLU A 48 -16.79 18.07 51.28
C GLU A 48 -16.99 18.81 49.96
N ALA A 49 -16.44 20.02 49.83
CA ALA A 49 -16.52 20.83 48.62
C ALA A 49 -15.84 20.15 47.41
N ARG A 50 -14.69 19.48 47.62
CA ARG A 50 -14.01 18.71 46.56
C ARG A 50 -14.83 17.49 46.13
N HIS A 51 -15.44 16.80 47.09
CA HIS A 51 -16.30 15.66 46.79
C HIS A 51 -17.60 16.09 46.08
N ALA A 52 -18.19 17.21 46.50
CA ALA A 52 -19.34 17.82 45.84
C ALA A 52 -19.01 18.25 44.41
N ALA A 53 -17.89 18.92 44.19
CA ALA A 53 -17.41 19.32 42.86
C ALA A 53 -17.22 18.13 41.91
N ARG A 54 -16.63 17.03 42.37
CA ARG A 54 -16.47 15.81 41.55
C ARG A 54 -17.80 15.15 41.19
N ARG A 55 -18.77 15.16 42.10
CA ARG A 55 -20.12 14.64 41.86
C ARG A 55 -20.88 15.52 40.87
N GLU A 56 -20.79 16.84 41.04
CA GLU A 56 -21.44 17.83 40.20
C GLU A 56 -20.87 17.83 38.76
N PHE A 57 -19.56 17.63 38.61
CA PHE A 57 -18.92 17.50 37.31
C PHE A 57 -19.37 16.26 36.51
N GLY A 58 -19.88 15.22 37.18
CA GLY A 58 -20.54 14.09 36.49
C GLY A 58 -19.60 13.09 35.81
N GLY A 59 -18.33 13.00 36.23
CA GLY A 59 -17.40 11.97 35.76
C GLY A 59 -16.31 12.50 34.83
N VAL A 60 -15.12 12.73 35.41
CA VAL A 60 -13.96 13.29 34.71
C VAL A 60 -13.49 12.38 33.57
N GLU A 61 -13.38 11.08 33.82
CA GLU A 61 -12.85 10.13 32.84
C GLU A 61 -13.80 9.92 31.65
N GLN A 62 -15.11 9.90 31.87
CA GLN A 62 -16.09 9.85 30.76
C GLN A 62 -15.99 11.08 29.85
N THR A 63 -15.83 12.26 30.44
CA THR A 63 -15.67 13.51 29.67
C THR A 63 -14.40 13.50 28.83
N LYS A 64 -13.28 13.00 29.41
CA LYS A 64 -12.02 12.82 28.68
C LYS A 64 -12.15 11.81 27.54
N GLU A 65 -12.87 10.72 27.75
CA GLU A 65 -13.05 9.65 26.77
C GLU A 65 -13.87 10.12 25.56
N ILE A 66 -14.98 10.83 25.80
CA ILE A 66 -15.77 11.48 24.74
C ILE A 66 -14.91 12.48 23.94
N TYR A 67 -14.06 13.24 24.63
CA TYR A 67 -13.14 14.18 23.97
C TYR A 67 -12.06 13.45 23.16
N ARG A 68 -11.54 12.31 23.63
CA ARG A 68 -10.59 11.47 22.89
C ARG A 68 -11.21 10.92 21.60
N GLU A 69 -12.43 10.38 21.68
CA GLU A 69 -13.13 9.81 20.51
C GLU A 69 -13.41 10.86 19.43
N ARG A 70 -13.78 12.08 19.82
CA ARG A 70 -14.11 13.17 18.88
C ARG A 70 -12.89 13.82 18.22
N ARG A 71 -11.71 13.78 18.86
CA ARG A 71 -10.55 14.60 18.48
C ARG A 71 -9.54 13.87 17.58
N GLY A 72 -9.60 12.55 17.51
CA GLY A 72 -8.63 11.70 16.79
C GLY A 72 -9.19 10.96 15.56
N LEU A 73 -8.35 10.09 15.00
CA LEU A 73 -8.76 9.03 14.08
C LEU A 73 -8.60 7.71 14.83
N PRO A 74 -9.60 7.28 15.62
CA PRO A 74 -9.47 6.16 16.56
C PRO A 74 -8.97 4.88 15.90
N PHE A 75 -9.35 4.65 14.63
CA PHE A 75 -8.85 3.56 13.82
C PHE A 75 -7.33 3.61 13.58
N LEU A 76 -6.75 4.77 13.29
CA LEU A 76 -5.31 4.89 13.06
C LEU A 76 -4.49 4.73 14.34
N ASP A 77 -5.01 5.23 15.46
CA ASP A 77 -4.37 5.04 16.77
C ASP A 77 -4.34 3.55 17.15
N ALA A 78 -5.46 2.85 16.95
CA ALA A 78 -5.56 1.40 17.15
C ALA A 78 -4.59 0.65 16.22
N LEU A 79 -4.58 0.97 14.92
CA LEU A 79 -3.67 0.35 13.95
C LEU A 79 -2.20 0.55 14.30
N LEU A 80 -1.80 1.75 14.74
CA LEU A 80 -0.41 2.02 15.14
C LEU A 80 -0.02 1.23 16.40
N GLN A 81 -0.93 1.12 17.36
CA GLN A 81 -0.73 0.32 18.56
C GLN A 81 -0.59 -1.17 18.22
N ASP A 82 -1.48 -1.68 17.38
CA ASP A 82 -1.47 -3.07 16.91
C ASP A 82 -0.21 -3.36 16.09
N LEU A 83 0.21 -2.45 15.20
CA LEU A 83 1.44 -2.59 14.43
C LEU A 83 2.67 -2.64 15.34
N ARG A 84 2.75 -1.74 16.33
CA ARG A 84 3.86 -1.73 17.28
C ARG A 84 3.89 -3.01 18.13
N PHE A 85 2.72 -3.50 18.51
CA PHE A 85 2.59 -4.75 19.24
C PHE A 85 3.00 -5.95 18.38
N ALA A 86 2.51 -6.04 17.14
CA ALA A 86 2.86 -7.09 16.19
C ALA A 86 4.36 -7.11 15.88
N LEU A 87 4.99 -5.95 15.67
CA LEU A 87 6.44 -5.85 15.46
C LEU A 87 7.24 -6.35 16.67
N ARG A 88 6.77 -6.03 17.89
CA ARG A 88 7.40 -6.54 19.12
C ARG A 88 7.23 -8.05 19.26
N LEU A 89 6.08 -8.58 18.90
CA LEU A 89 5.83 -10.02 18.90
C LEU A 89 6.74 -10.75 17.90
N LEU A 90 6.90 -10.17 16.70
CA LEU A 90 7.81 -10.68 15.67
C LEU A 90 9.27 -10.66 16.14
N ALA A 91 9.70 -9.57 16.78
CA ALA A 91 11.05 -9.44 17.34
C ALA A 91 11.33 -10.43 18.49
N ASN A 92 10.31 -10.78 19.26
CA ASN A 92 10.41 -11.78 20.33
C ASN A 92 10.48 -13.23 19.79
N SER A 93 10.10 -13.47 18.53
CA SER A 93 10.03 -14.80 17.91
C SER A 93 10.74 -14.85 16.55
N PRO A 94 12.04 -14.54 16.50
CA PRO A 94 12.76 -14.30 15.24
C PRO A 94 12.79 -15.51 14.30
N GLY A 95 12.77 -16.74 14.82
CA GLY A 95 12.74 -17.96 14.00
C GLY A 95 11.47 -18.08 13.16
N PHE A 96 10.30 -17.89 13.79
CA PHE A 96 9.02 -17.90 13.08
C PHE A 96 8.92 -16.74 12.09
N ALA A 97 9.33 -15.54 12.53
CA ALA A 97 9.37 -14.36 11.69
C ALA A 97 10.15 -14.57 10.39
N LEU A 98 11.35 -15.17 10.50
CA LEU A 98 12.20 -15.46 9.35
C LEU A 98 11.51 -16.39 8.35
N VAL A 99 10.94 -17.50 8.81
CA VAL A 99 10.24 -18.46 7.94
C VAL A 99 9.10 -17.79 7.18
N VAL A 100 8.29 -17.00 7.87
CA VAL A 100 7.18 -16.26 7.25
C VAL A 100 7.69 -15.25 6.21
N VAL A 101 8.71 -14.46 6.57
CA VAL A 101 9.32 -13.46 5.67
C VAL A 101 9.92 -14.12 4.44
N PHE A 102 10.66 -15.22 4.59
CA PHE A 102 11.23 -15.96 3.47
C PHE A 102 10.15 -16.54 2.56
N THR A 103 9.10 -17.12 3.14
CA THR A 103 7.98 -17.67 2.37
C THR A 103 7.28 -16.58 1.55
N LEU A 104 7.01 -15.42 2.15
CA LEU A 104 6.45 -14.27 1.45
C LEU A 104 7.40 -13.77 0.34
N ALA A 105 8.69 -13.64 0.65
CA ALA A 105 9.69 -13.15 -0.30
C ALA A 105 9.80 -14.06 -1.53
N VAL A 106 9.79 -15.38 -1.33
CA VAL A 106 9.80 -16.35 -2.44
C VAL A 106 8.53 -16.25 -3.28
N GLY A 107 7.35 -16.18 -2.65
CA GLY A 107 6.09 -16.07 -3.40
C GLY A 107 5.98 -14.78 -4.23
N ILE A 108 6.33 -13.65 -3.61
CA ILE A 108 6.33 -12.33 -4.28
C ILE A 108 7.40 -12.30 -5.38
N GLY A 109 8.62 -12.78 -5.07
CA GLY A 109 9.74 -12.80 -6.00
C GLY A 109 9.49 -13.69 -7.21
N ALA A 110 8.96 -14.90 -7.00
CA ALA A 110 8.61 -15.83 -8.07
C ALA A 110 7.55 -15.22 -9.01
N THR A 111 6.47 -14.68 -8.44
CA THR A 111 5.40 -14.04 -9.23
C THR A 111 5.94 -12.85 -10.03
N SER A 112 6.76 -12.02 -9.39
CA SER A 112 7.38 -10.85 -10.05
C SER A 112 8.38 -11.24 -11.14
N ALA A 113 9.14 -12.32 -10.94
CA ALA A 113 10.10 -12.83 -11.90
C ALA A 113 9.41 -13.38 -13.16
N VAL A 114 8.35 -14.19 -12.98
CA VAL A 114 7.53 -14.68 -14.10
C VAL A 114 6.96 -13.50 -14.89
N PHE A 115 6.36 -12.52 -14.19
CA PHE A 115 5.81 -11.34 -14.86
C PHE A 115 6.88 -10.52 -15.58
N SER A 116 8.08 -10.39 -15.00
CA SER A 116 9.19 -9.67 -15.64
C SER A 116 9.67 -10.35 -16.93
N VAL A 117 9.64 -11.69 -16.98
CA VAL A 117 9.98 -12.44 -18.20
C VAL A 117 8.86 -12.28 -19.22
N VAL A 118 7.61 -12.46 -18.81
CA VAL A 118 6.43 -12.29 -19.67
C VAL A 118 6.38 -10.88 -20.27
N ASP A 119 6.60 -9.85 -19.48
CA ASP A 119 6.65 -8.46 -19.95
C ASP A 119 7.69 -8.24 -21.05
N ARG A 120 8.89 -8.80 -20.87
CA ARG A 120 9.97 -8.71 -21.86
C ARG A 120 9.69 -9.51 -23.13
N LEU A 121 9.02 -10.64 -23.03
CA LEU A 121 8.79 -11.54 -24.16
C LEU A 121 7.50 -11.24 -24.93
N LEU A 122 6.44 -10.80 -24.25
CA LEU A 122 5.11 -10.67 -24.83
C LEU A 122 4.63 -9.22 -24.95
N PHE A 123 5.05 -8.31 -24.07
CA PHE A 123 4.49 -6.94 -24.03
C PHE A 123 5.43 -5.86 -24.51
N ARG A 124 6.75 -6.07 -24.40
CA ARG A 124 7.71 -5.13 -24.96
C ARG A 124 7.78 -5.31 -26.47
N SER A 125 7.47 -4.23 -27.19
CA SER A 125 7.72 -4.09 -28.62
C SER A 125 9.09 -4.69 -29.00
N LEU A 126 9.10 -5.54 -30.02
CA LEU A 126 10.34 -6.07 -30.57
C LEU A 126 11.28 -4.90 -30.89
N PRO A 127 12.60 -5.02 -30.69
CA PRO A 127 13.55 -3.92 -30.87
C PRO A 127 13.82 -3.62 -32.36
N TYR A 128 12.76 -3.59 -33.18
CA TYR A 128 12.81 -3.28 -34.59
C TYR A 128 12.17 -1.91 -34.84
N PRO A 129 12.77 -1.09 -35.73
CA PRO A 129 12.11 0.10 -36.22
C PRO A 129 10.78 -0.27 -36.88
N GLN A 130 9.69 0.42 -36.54
CA GLN A 130 8.35 0.17 -37.10
C GLN A 130 7.81 -1.24 -36.79
N ASP A 131 7.85 -1.60 -35.50
CA ASP A 131 7.35 -2.87 -34.96
C ASP A 131 5.87 -3.14 -35.30
N ASP A 132 5.09 -2.09 -35.53
CA ASP A 132 3.70 -2.13 -35.99
C ASP A 132 3.51 -2.66 -37.42
N ARG A 133 4.57 -2.67 -38.24
CA ARG A 133 4.56 -3.20 -39.62
C ARG A 133 5.01 -4.65 -39.72
N LEU A 134 5.48 -5.26 -38.63
CA LEU A 134 5.96 -6.64 -38.62
C LEU A 134 4.79 -7.62 -38.52
N VAL A 135 4.82 -8.64 -39.39
CA VAL A 135 3.87 -9.75 -39.37
C VAL A 135 4.61 -11.07 -39.48
N SER A 136 4.11 -12.09 -38.77
CA SER A 136 4.54 -13.48 -38.93
C SER A 136 3.47 -14.22 -39.73
N PHE A 137 3.89 -15.02 -40.71
CA PHE A 137 2.99 -15.89 -41.49
C PHE A 137 3.72 -17.15 -41.92
N GLY A 138 2.95 -18.24 -42.10
CA GLY A 138 3.44 -19.51 -42.61
C GLY A 138 2.30 -20.44 -43.01
N ASP A 139 2.67 -21.64 -43.41
CA ASP A 139 1.75 -22.74 -43.68
C ASP A 139 1.16 -23.30 -42.40
N LYS A 140 -0.07 -23.81 -42.53
CA LYS A 140 -0.78 -24.50 -41.45
C LYS A 140 -1.23 -25.87 -41.94
N ALA A 141 -0.89 -26.91 -41.20
CA ALA A 141 -1.25 -28.27 -41.56
C ALA A 141 -1.83 -29.04 -40.37
N PRO A 142 -2.65 -30.09 -40.60
CA PRO A 142 -3.27 -30.84 -39.50
C PRO A 142 -2.28 -31.53 -38.54
N PHE A 143 -1.03 -31.72 -38.95
CA PHE A 143 0.01 -32.38 -38.16
C PHE A 143 0.87 -31.43 -37.32
N GLU A 144 0.76 -30.12 -37.51
CA GLU A 144 1.54 -29.11 -36.79
C GLU A 144 0.60 -28.00 -36.30
N ALA A 145 0.63 -27.73 -34.99
CA ALA A 145 -0.28 -26.77 -34.39
C ALA A 145 0.15 -25.33 -34.65
N MET A 146 1.46 -25.12 -34.79
CA MET A 146 2.09 -23.84 -35.07
C MET A 146 2.17 -23.59 -36.58
N GLU A 147 2.28 -22.32 -36.98
CA GLU A 147 2.64 -21.99 -38.37
C GLU A 147 4.08 -22.41 -38.64
N PHE A 148 4.33 -22.94 -39.83
CA PHE A 148 5.67 -23.37 -40.27
C PHE A 148 5.91 -22.98 -41.73
N VAL A 149 7.16 -23.02 -42.19
CA VAL A 149 7.49 -22.81 -43.60
C VAL A 149 8.48 -23.89 -44.02
N LEU A 150 8.24 -24.51 -45.17
CA LEU A 150 9.22 -25.41 -45.76
C LEU A 150 10.30 -24.59 -46.46
N GLY A 151 11.55 -25.04 -46.39
CA GLY A 151 12.68 -24.33 -46.99
C GLY A 151 12.47 -23.91 -48.47
N PRO A 152 11.91 -24.77 -49.34
CA PRO A 152 11.59 -24.38 -50.72
C PRO A 152 10.55 -23.25 -50.82
N ASP A 153 9.49 -23.31 -50.01
CA ASP A 153 8.42 -22.30 -50.02
C ASP A 153 8.97 -20.93 -49.55
N TYR A 154 9.90 -20.92 -48.59
CA TYR A 154 10.61 -19.69 -48.21
C TYR A 154 11.37 -19.06 -49.38
N VAL A 155 12.13 -19.87 -50.15
CA VAL A 155 12.91 -19.37 -51.29
C VAL A 155 11.99 -18.81 -52.38
N ASP A 156 10.87 -19.48 -52.64
CA ASP A 156 9.87 -19.01 -53.59
C ASP A 156 9.23 -17.69 -53.12
N TRP A 157 8.88 -17.57 -51.83
CA TRP A 157 8.31 -16.35 -51.27
C TRP A 157 9.32 -15.20 -51.28
N GLN A 158 10.57 -15.44 -50.92
CA GLN A 158 11.62 -14.42 -50.93
C GLN A 158 11.79 -13.78 -52.32
N GLY A 159 11.63 -14.56 -53.39
CA GLY A 159 11.79 -14.09 -54.77
C GLY A 159 10.52 -13.60 -55.48
N ALA A 160 9.33 -14.05 -55.06
CA ALA A 160 8.09 -13.83 -55.82
C ALA A 160 6.99 -13.04 -55.08
N GLN A 161 7.13 -12.82 -53.78
CA GLN A 161 6.15 -12.05 -53.02
C GLN A 161 6.14 -10.57 -53.45
N THR A 162 4.98 -9.93 -53.38
CA THR A 162 4.77 -8.49 -53.65
C THR A 162 4.15 -7.67 -52.52
N PRO A 163 3.41 -8.23 -51.54
CA PRO A 163 2.82 -7.43 -50.46
C PRO A 163 3.81 -6.88 -49.42
N PHE A 164 4.98 -7.49 -49.26
CA PHE A 164 5.92 -7.17 -48.18
C PHE A 164 7.20 -6.51 -48.72
N GLU A 165 7.78 -5.60 -47.93
CA GLU A 165 9.02 -4.90 -48.27
C GLU A 165 10.23 -5.85 -48.27
N SER A 166 10.27 -6.76 -47.30
CA SER A 166 11.25 -7.84 -47.19
C SER A 166 10.61 -9.05 -46.50
N VAL A 167 11.19 -10.24 -46.73
CA VAL A 167 10.78 -11.50 -46.07
C VAL A 167 12.03 -12.21 -45.58
N THR A 168 11.98 -12.66 -44.33
CA THR A 168 13.01 -13.49 -43.70
C THR A 168 12.35 -14.69 -43.02
N SER A 169 13.16 -15.67 -42.60
CA SER A 169 12.71 -16.78 -41.77
C SER A 169 13.42 -16.75 -40.41
N PHE A 170 12.71 -17.12 -39.35
CA PHE A 170 13.29 -17.30 -38.03
C PHE A 170 13.14 -18.76 -37.60
N VAL A 171 14.19 -19.33 -37.02
CA VAL A 171 14.14 -20.65 -36.40
C VAL A 171 14.12 -20.45 -34.88
N PRO A 172 13.07 -20.89 -34.17
CA PRO A 172 13.05 -20.83 -32.71
C PRO A 172 14.30 -21.52 -32.12
N GLY A 173 15.16 -20.74 -31.46
CA GLY A 173 16.28 -21.26 -30.67
C GLY A 173 17.61 -21.54 -31.38
N GLY A 174 17.87 -20.99 -32.58
CA GLY A 174 19.11 -21.37 -33.31
C GLY A 174 19.83 -20.36 -34.21
N ALA A 175 19.32 -19.15 -34.47
CA ALA A 175 20.04 -18.19 -35.30
C ALA A 175 19.76 -16.73 -34.92
N ASP A 176 20.78 -15.89 -35.02
CA ASP A 176 20.65 -14.43 -34.97
C ASP A 176 19.76 -14.01 -36.15
N CYS A 177 18.50 -13.65 -35.85
CA CYS A 177 17.60 -13.05 -36.82
C CYS A 177 18.01 -11.59 -36.99
N ASP A 178 18.91 -11.34 -37.94
CA ASP A 178 19.24 -9.99 -38.34
C ASP A 178 18.19 -9.48 -39.32
N LEU A 179 17.25 -8.68 -38.79
CA LEU A 179 16.28 -7.90 -39.55
C LEU A 179 16.74 -6.44 -39.75
N THR A 180 18.02 -6.15 -39.47
CA THR A 180 18.57 -4.77 -39.48
C THR A 180 19.38 -4.40 -40.73
N GLU A 181 19.34 -5.21 -41.79
CA GLU A 181 19.77 -4.79 -43.14
C GLU A 181 18.62 -4.66 -44.14
#